data_AF-A0A7X1L8G3-F1
#
_entry.id   AF-A0A7X1L8G3-F1
#
_cell.length_a   1.000
_cell.length_b   1.000
_cell.length_c   1.000
_cell.angle_alpha   90.00
_cell.angle_beta   90.00
_cell.angle_gamma   90.00
#
_symmetry.space_group_name_H-M   'P 1'
#
loop_
_entity.id
_entity.type
_entity.pdbx_description
1 polymer ?
#
loop_
_entity_poly.entity_id
_entity_poly.type
_entity_poly.pdbx_seq_one_letter_code
_entity_poly.pdbx_strand_id
1 'polypeptide(L)'
;MRRTLLAWRIVVVAGLMLFALSACASRQTTAPTMTDNQTTAPSSEISNEEALARQQALEEQQRQDEADRRQFESERNRFVYEDIFFARNQYRLDENARREMEWKAAWLLTYPDIKVLIEGHCDEGGRPEDNLALGMRRAGEVQSFFLRHGIARERLTAISYGKERPVATGEGEEVRAKNRRVRTIIVDE
;
A
#
# COMPACT_ATOMS: atom_id res chain seq x y z
N MET A 1 -26.32 7.17 25.64
CA MET A 1 -25.43 6.43 26.57
C MET A 1 -24.02 6.47 26.01
N ARG A 2 -23.12 7.17 26.70
CA ARG A 2 -21.74 7.50 26.29
C ARG A 2 -20.78 6.45 26.84
N ARG A 3 -19.84 5.94 26.03
CA ARG A 3 -18.58 5.34 26.51
C ARG A 3 -17.45 5.65 25.52
N THR A 4 -16.79 6.78 25.72
CA THR A 4 -15.51 7.17 25.13
C THR A 4 -14.39 6.69 26.05
N LEU A 5 -13.52 5.79 25.58
CA LEU A 5 -12.36 5.32 26.33
C LEU A 5 -11.11 6.11 25.91
N LEU A 6 -10.74 7.00 26.83
CA LEU A 6 -9.43 7.53 27.20
C LEU A 6 -8.30 7.56 26.17
N ALA A 7 -8.00 8.80 25.78
CA ALA A 7 -6.69 9.28 25.37
C ALA A 7 -5.65 9.11 26.49
N TRP A 8 -4.46 8.62 26.14
CA TRP A 8 -3.25 8.80 26.95
C TRP A 8 -2.25 9.64 26.15
N ARG A 9 -2.26 10.94 26.45
CA ARG A 9 -1.17 11.88 26.16
C ARG A 9 -0.56 12.25 27.50
N ILE A 10 0.64 11.78 27.78
CA ILE A 10 1.45 12.31 28.88
C ILE A 10 2.53 13.17 28.26
N VAL A 11 2.36 14.48 28.47
CA VAL A 11 3.37 15.51 28.33
C VAL A 11 4.19 15.53 29.61
N VAL A 12 5.52 15.45 29.53
CA VAL A 12 6.42 15.96 30.57
C VAL A 12 7.45 16.88 29.92
N VAL A 13 7.62 18.01 30.57
CA VAL A 13 8.23 19.25 30.15
C VAL A 13 9.72 19.30 30.52
N ALA A 14 10.50 19.85 29.60
CA ALA A 14 11.72 20.67 29.69
C ALA A 14 12.64 20.68 30.93
N GLY A 15 13.95 20.73 30.66
CA GLY A 15 15.00 21.29 31.54
C GLY A 15 16.41 20.85 31.09
N LEU A 16 17.10 21.56 30.19
CA LEU A 16 18.10 22.64 30.41
C LEU A 16 19.48 22.20 30.94
N MET A 17 20.52 22.77 30.31
CA MET A 17 21.92 23.00 30.74
C MET A 17 23.05 22.13 30.15
N LEU A 18 23.78 22.79 29.24
CA LEU A 18 25.21 22.64 28.96
C LEU A 18 26.06 22.89 30.22
N PHE A 19 27.05 22.03 30.51
CA PHE A 19 28.36 22.34 31.11
C PHE A 19 29.28 21.13 30.81
N ALA A 20 30.24 21.25 29.89
CA ALA A 20 31.60 21.77 30.06
C ALA A 20 32.63 20.71 30.49
N LEU A 21 33.72 20.71 29.74
CA LEU A 21 34.95 19.95 29.82
C LEU A 21 35.58 19.93 31.24
N SER A 22 36.26 18.84 31.56
CA SER A 22 37.72 18.81 31.84
C SER A 22 38.12 17.89 32.99
N ALA A 23 39.22 17.17 32.73
CA ALA A 23 40.26 16.76 33.67
C ALA A 23 39.92 15.77 34.79
N CYS A 24 40.49 14.57 34.67
CA CYS A 24 41.40 14.09 35.73
C CYS A 24 42.70 13.58 35.11
N ALA A 25 43.78 14.13 35.66
CA ALA A 25 45.17 13.91 35.31
C ALA A 25 45.75 12.66 36.00
N SER A 26 46.70 12.04 35.30
CA SER A 26 47.90 11.30 35.74
C SER A 26 48.03 10.88 37.22
N ARG A 27 48.28 9.58 37.43
CA ARG A 27 49.46 9.11 38.19
C ARG A 27 49.86 7.68 37.82
N GLN A 28 51.17 7.49 37.79
CA GLN A 28 51.93 6.35 37.30
C GLN A 28 51.99 5.16 38.30
N THR A 29 52.12 3.96 37.72
CA THR A 29 53.04 2.86 38.07
C THR A 29 52.91 2.16 39.43
N THR A 30 52.57 0.87 39.38
CA THR A 30 53.44 -0.24 39.86
C THR A 30 52.93 -1.57 39.30
N ALA A 31 53.74 -2.25 38.49
CA ALA A 31 53.82 -3.72 38.46
C ALA A 31 54.86 -4.13 39.54
N PRO A 32 54.92 -5.39 40.06
CA PRO A 32 54.43 -6.64 39.48
C PRO A 32 53.72 -7.57 40.48
N THR A 33 53.05 -8.62 39.97
CA THR A 33 53.15 -10.02 40.45
C THR A 33 52.17 -10.86 39.63
N MET A 34 52.73 -11.80 38.86
CA MET A 34 51.99 -12.91 38.24
C MET A 34 51.49 -13.80 39.36
N THR A 35 50.17 -13.84 39.56
CA THR A 35 49.50 -14.95 40.24
C THR A 35 48.53 -15.53 39.23
N ASP A 36 48.93 -16.69 38.73
CA ASP A 36 48.12 -17.60 37.97
C ASP A 36 46.84 -17.92 38.76
N ASN A 37 45.69 -17.55 38.22
CA ASN A 37 44.46 -18.23 38.54
C ASN A 37 43.56 -18.19 37.31
N GLN A 38 43.57 -19.30 36.58
CA GLN A 38 42.58 -19.64 35.57
C GLN A 38 41.19 -19.40 36.15
N THR A 39 40.54 -18.33 35.70
CA THR A 39 39.10 -18.30 35.53
C THR A 39 38.87 -18.40 34.05
N THR A 40 38.52 -19.62 33.63
CA THR A 40 37.99 -20.01 32.34
C THR A 40 37.22 -18.85 31.72
N ALA A 41 37.60 -18.40 30.52
CA ALA A 41 36.83 -17.46 29.73
C ALA A 41 35.68 -18.24 29.04
N PRO A 42 34.40 -17.95 29.33
CA PRO A 42 33.29 -18.34 28.48
C PRO A 42 32.58 -17.09 27.91
N SER A 43 33.05 -15.87 28.23
CA SER A 43 32.27 -14.65 28.04
C SER A 43 32.35 -14.07 26.63
N SER A 44 33.44 -14.31 25.88
CA SER A 44 33.59 -13.78 24.51
C SER A 44 32.81 -14.60 23.48
N GLU A 45 32.78 -15.94 23.63
CA GLU A 45 32.10 -16.84 22.69
C GLU A 45 30.58 -16.70 22.77
N ILE A 46 30.01 -16.63 23.98
CA ILE A 46 28.57 -16.39 24.19
C ILE A 46 28.15 -15.02 23.63
N SER A 47 29.00 -13.99 23.75
CA SER A 47 28.73 -12.66 23.19
C SER A 47 28.74 -12.62 21.65
N ASN A 48 29.58 -13.46 21.03
CA ASN A 48 29.67 -13.57 19.57
C ASN A 48 28.49 -14.35 18.99
N GLU A 49 28.03 -15.39 19.69
CA GLU A 49 26.86 -16.18 19.29
C GLU A 49 25.57 -15.37 19.38
N GLU A 50 25.37 -14.60 20.46
CA GLU A 50 24.24 -13.68 20.58
C GLU A 50 24.26 -12.57 19.52
N ALA A 51 25.43 -12.02 19.20
CA ALA A 51 25.58 -11.00 18.16
C ALA A 51 25.22 -11.55 16.77
N LEU A 52 25.67 -12.77 16.46
CA LEU A 52 25.32 -13.46 15.21
C LEU A 52 23.82 -13.75 15.12
N ALA A 53 23.20 -14.22 16.20
CA ALA A 53 21.76 -14.49 16.24
C ALA A 53 20.93 -13.21 16.02
N ARG A 54 21.34 -12.07 16.62
CA ARG A 54 20.69 -10.77 16.39
C ARG A 54 20.85 -10.30 14.94
N GLN A 55 22.02 -10.50 14.35
CA GLN A 55 22.26 -10.17 12.94
C GLN A 55 21.35 -10.99 12.02
N GLN A 56 21.29 -12.31 12.23
CA GLN A 56 20.44 -13.19 11.44
C GLN A 56 18.95 -12.84 11.57
N ALA A 57 18.49 -12.50 12.78
CA ALA A 57 17.11 -12.06 12.99
C ALA A 57 16.80 -10.75 12.25
N LEU A 58 17.73 -9.80 12.25
CA LEU A 58 17.58 -8.55 11.49
C LEU A 58 17.55 -8.81 9.98
N GLU A 59 18.43 -9.65 9.47
CA GLU A 59 18.48 -10.03 8.04
C GLU A 59 17.19 -10.76 7.62
N GLU A 60 16.66 -11.65 8.46
CA GLU A 60 15.36 -12.29 8.22
C GLU A 60 14.23 -11.26 8.19
N GLN A 61 14.18 -10.36 9.17
CA GLN A 61 13.17 -9.30 9.21
C GLN A 61 13.21 -8.44 7.94
N GLN A 62 14.40 -8.02 7.51
CA GLN A 62 14.57 -7.23 6.29
C GLN A 62 14.08 -7.98 5.03
N ARG A 63 14.31 -9.28 4.95
CA ARG A 63 13.80 -10.11 3.84
C ARG A 63 12.28 -10.20 3.85
N GLN A 64 11.66 -10.33 5.02
CA GLN A 64 10.21 -10.35 5.14
C GLN A 64 9.61 -8.99 4.77
N ASP A 65 10.14 -7.89 5.32
CA ASP A 65 9.69 -6.54 4.98
C ASP A 65 9.80 -6.26 3.47
N GLU A 66 10.86 -6.74 2.83
CA GLU A 66 11.02 -6.62 1.38
C GLU A 66 10.01 -7.49 0.60
N ALA A 67 9.72 -8.70 1.08
CA ALA A 67 8.73 -9.59 0.48
C ALA A 67 7.33 -8.98 0.55
N ASP A 68 6.95 -8.45 1.73
CA ASP A 68 5.66 -7.79 1.95
C ASP A 68 5.50 -6.55 1.07
N ARG A 69 6.56 -5.73 0.96
CA ARG A 69 6.56 -4.57 0.05
C ARG A 69 6.36 -4.99 -1.40
N ARG A 70 7.09 -6.00 -1.87
CA ARG A 70 6.97 -6.52 -3.25
C ARG A 70 5.56 -7.07 -3.50
N GLN A 71 5.01 -7.79 -2.53
CA GLN A 71 3.64 -8.30 -2.62
C GLN A 71 2.64 -7.15 -2.75
N PHE A 72 2.69 -6.18 -1.84
CA PHE A 72 1.82 -5.00 -1.89
C PHE A 72 1.90 -4.27 -3.24
N GLU A 73 3.11 -4.04 -3.76
CA GLU A 73 3.30 -3.38 -5.05
C GLU A 73 2.69 -4.18 -6.21
N SER A 74 2.83 -5.51 -6.19
CA SER A 74 2.26 -6.37 -7.21
C SER A 74 0.73 -6.33 -7.23
N GLU A 75 0.11 -6.37 -6.05
CA GLU A 75 -1.34 -6.27 -5.90
C GLU A 75 -1.83 -4.87 -6.28
N ARG A 76 -1.14 -3.82 -5.82
CA ARG A 76 -1.41 -2.44 -6.21
C ARG A 76 -1.38 -2.28 -7.73
N ASN A 77 -0.38 -2.85 -8.39
CA ASN A 77 -0.26 -2.79 -9.85
C ASN A 77 -1.43 -3.53 -10.52
N ARG A 78 -1.80 -4.73 -10.06
CA ARG A 78 -3.00 -5.41 -10.56
C ARG A 78 -4.27 -4.58 -10.34
N PHE A 79 -4.40 -3.93 -9.18
CA PHE A 79 -5.54 -3.06 -8.88
C PHE A 79 -5.64 -1.90 -9.87
N VAL A 80 -4.53 -1.28 -10.26
CA VAL A 80 -4.54 -0.11 -11.14
C VAL A 80 -4.60 -0.48 -12.64
N TYR A 81 -3.90 -1.54 -13.05
CA TYR A 81 -3.69 -1.85 -14.46
C TYR A 81 -4.63 -2.91 -15.04
N GLU A 82 -5.26 -3.72 -14.20
CA GLU A 82 -6.30 -4.66 -14.65
C GLU A 82 -7.63 -3.92 -14.81
N ASP A 83 -8.02 -3.66 -16.06
CA ASP A 83 -9.23 -2.92 -16.39
C ASP A 83 -10.48 -3.82 -16.35
N ILE A 84 -11.64 -3.22 -16.09
CA ILE A 84 -12.93 -3.91 -16.11
C ILE A 84 -13.60 -3.70 -17.46
N PHE A 85 -13.83 -4.77 -18.22
CA PHE A 85 -14.36 -4.68 -19.59
C PHE A 85 -15.87 -4.83 -19.68
N PHE A 86 -16.44 -4.27 -20.76
CA PHE A 86 -17.88 -4.27 -21.01
C PHE A 86 -18.22 -4.64 -22.46
N ALA A 87 -19.35 -5.31 -22.63
CA ALA A 87 -19.96 -5.51 -23.94
C ALA A 87 -20.42 -4.18 -24.57
N ARG A 88 -20.65 -4.22 -25.89
CA ARG A 88 -21.12 -3.07 -26.67
C ARG A 88 -22.44 -2.53 -26.11
N ASN A 89 -22.54 -1.21 -25.95
CA ASN A 89 -23.70 -0.49 -25.41
C ASN A 89 -24.19 -0.98 -24.03
N GLN A 90 -23.34 -1.70 -23.28
CA GLN A 90 -23.68 -2.26 -21.98
C GLN A 90 -22.83 -1.64 -20.87
N TYR A 91 -23.39 -1.63 -19.67
CA TYR A 91 -22.73 -1.24 -18.42
C TYR A 91 -22.88 -2.30 -17.32
N ARG A 92 -23.48 -3.45 -17.64
CA ARG A 92 -23.58 -4.58 -16.71
C ARG A 92 -22.25 -5.32 -16.66
N LEU A 93 -21.81 -5.67 -15.44
CA LEU A 93 -20.66 -6.54 -15.22
C LEU A 93 -21.03 -7.98 -15.59
N ASP A 94 -20.28 -8.56 -16.52
CA ASP A 94 -20.32 -10.00 -16.80
C ASP A 94 -19.59 -10.80 -15.70
N GLU A 95 -19.55 -12.12 -15.85
CA GLU A 95 -18.96 -13.00 -14.85
C GLU A 95 -17.46 -12.78 -14.66
N ASN A 96 -16.72 -12.47 -15.74
CA ASN A 96 -15.29 -12.21 -15.65
C ASN A 96 -15.03 -10.88 -14.93
N ALA A 97 -15.77 -9.83 -15.31
CA ALA A 97 -15.72 -8.53 -14.66
C ALA A 97 -16.09 -8.61 -13.18
N ARG A 98 -17.07 -9.46 -12.81
CA ARG A 98 -17.44 -9.69 -11.40
C ARG A 98 -16.31 -10.30 -10.60
N ARG A 99 -15.65 -11.35 -11.10
CA ARG A 99 -14.51 -11.97 -10.39
C ARG A 99 -13.37 -10.99 -10.15
N GLU A 100 -13.03 -10.17 -11.15
CA GLU A 100 -12.01 -9.13 -10.96
C GLU A 100 -12.46 -8.07 -9.94
N MET A 101 -13.73 -7.70 -9.97
CA MET A 101 -14.30 -6.76 -9.01
C MET A 101 -14.35 -7.30 -7.58
N GLU A 102 -14.60 -8.59 -7.38
CA GLU A 102 -14.54 -9.25 -6.06
C GLU A 102 -13.12 -9.18 -5.50
N TRP A 103 -12.11 -9.51 -6.31
CA TRP A 103 -10.71 -9.40 -5.89
C TRP A 103 -10.34 -7.94 -5.54
N LYS A 104 -10.72 -6.97 -6.38
CA LYS A 104 -10.47 -5.54 -6.13
C LYS A 104 -11.16 -5.06 -4.85
N ALA A 105 -12.40 -5.50 -4.59
CA ALA A 105 -13.15 -5.12 -3.40
C ALA A 105 -12.50 -5.69 -2.13
N ALA A 106 -12.11 -6.96 -2.14
CA ALA A 106 -11.39 -7.59 -1.04
C ALA A 106 -10.07 -6.86 -0.74
N TRP A 107 -9.32 -6.48 -1.78
CA TRP A 107 -8.09 -5.73 -1.63
C TRP A 107 -8.32 -4.36 -0.97
N LEU A 108 -9.35 -3.61 -1.37
CA LEU A 108 -9.68 -2.32 -0.74
C LEU A 108 -10.16 -2.43 0.72
N LEU A 109 -10.66 -3.59 1.13
CA LEU A 109 -11.00 -3.85 2.53
C LEU A 109 -9.75 -4.09 3.37
N THR A 110 -8.71 -4.69 2.81
CA THR A 110 -7.39 -4.86 3.47
C THR A 110 -6.66 -3.52 3.64
N TYR A 111 -6.83 -2.59 2.70
CA TYR A 111 -6.17 -1.28 2.73
C TYR A 111 -7.18 -0.13 2.85
N PRO A 112 -7.68 0.16 4.07
CA PRO A 112 -8.79 1.10 4.28
C PRO A 112 -8.49 2.56 3.96
N ASP A 113 -7.20 2.95 3.95
CA ASP A 113 -6.76 4.32 3.70
C ASP A 113 -6.71 4.67 2.19
N ILE A 114 -6.78 3.66 1.31
CA ILE A 114 -6.70 3.87 -0.13
C ILE A 114 -7.99 4.48 -0.68
N LYS A 115 -7.85 5.59 -1.41
CA LYS A 115 -8.92 6.23 -2.19
C LYS A 115 -8.79 5.88 -3.67
N VAL A 116 -9.93 5.79 -4.35
CA VAL A 116 -10.01 5.30 -5.73
C VAL A 116 -10.78 6.26 -6.62
N LEU A 117 -10.17 6.63 -7.74
CA LEU A 117 -10.82 7.24 -8.88
C LEU A 117 -11.22 6.14 -9.88
N ILE A 118 -12.48 6.16 -10.30
CA ILE A 118 -13.09 5.19 -11.20
C ILE A 118 -13.38 5.91 -12.52
N GLU A 119 -12.64 5.57 -13.56
CA GLU A 119 -12.71 6.21 -14.87
C GLU A 119 -13.48 5.34 -15.86
N GLY A 120 -14.64 5.82 -16.35
CA GLY A 120 -15.44 5.12 -17.35
C GLY A 120 -15.12 5.54 -18.79
N HIS A 121 -14.85 4.56 -19.64
CA HIS A 121 -14.48 4.74 -21.05
C HIS A 121 -15.43 3.98 -22.00
N CYS A 122 -15.49 4.45 -23.24
CA CYS A 122 -16.25 3.86 -24.34
C CYS A 122 -15.38 3.68 -25.59
N ASP A 123 -15.89 2.89 -26.53
CA ASP A 123 -15.31 2.83 -27.87
C ASP A 123 -15.72 4.06 -28.71
N GLU A 124 -15.20 4.14 -29.93
CA GLU A 124 -15.36 5.29 -30.82
C GLU A 124 -16.79 5.54 -31.31
N GLY A 125 -17.68 4.54 -31.21
CA GLY A 125 -19.00 4.53 -31.85
C GLY A 125 -20.01 5.45 -31.17
N GLY A 126 -20.91 6.06 -31.95
CA GLY A 126 -21.96 6.94 -31.42
C GLY A 126 -21.47 8.36 -31.11
N ARG A 127 -22.36 9.20 -30.59
CA ARG A 127 -22.06 10.62 -30.33
C ARG A 127 -21.21 10.79 -29.06
N PRO A 128 -20.38 11.83 -28.94
CA PRO A 128 -19.56 12.06 -27.75
C PRO A 128 -20.37 12.13 -26.45
N GLU A 129 -21.52 12.79 -26.46
CA GLU A 129 -22.35 13.03 -25.26
C GLU A 129 -22.98 11.73 -24.77
N ASP A 130 -23.42 10.87 -25.71
CA ASP A 130 -23.98 9.56 -25.40
C ASP A 130 -22.91 8.65 -24.77
N ASN A 131 -21.66 8.76 -25.25
CA ASN A 131 -20.52 8.01 -24.69
C ASN A 131 -20.08 8.52 -23.33
N LEU A 132 -20.12 9.84 -23.08
CA LEU A 132 -19.90 10.39 -21.75
C LEU A 132 -20.93 9.84 -20.76
N ALA A 133 -22.20 9.81 -21.15
CA ALA A 133 -23.26 9.23 -20.32
C ALA A 133 -23.11 7.72 -20.12
N LEU A 134 -22.73 6.95 -21.16
CA LEU A 134 -22.51 5.52 -21.06
C LEU A 134 -21.29 5.17 -20.20
N GLY A 135 -20.18 5.89 -20.38
CA GLY A 135 -18.99 5.72 -19.54
C GLY A 135 -19.29 6.06 -18.08
N MET A 136 -20.09 7.10 -17.82
CA MET A 136 -20.53 7.42 -16.45
C MET A 136 -21.37 6.29 -15.84
N ARG A 137 -22.27 5.67 -16.61
CA ARG A 137 -23.04 4.50 -16.15
C ARG A 137 -22.14 3.31 -15.82
N ARG A 138 -21.07 3.07 -16.60
CA ARG A 138 -20.08 2.02 -16.31
C ARG A 138 -19.30 2.29 -15.03
N ALA A 139 -18.77 3.50 -14.88
CA ALA A 139 -18.08 3.91 -13.66
C ALA A 139 -19.01 3.83 -12.43
N GLY A 140 -20.28 4.21 -12.60
CA GLY A 140 -21.32 4.09 -11.59
C GLY A 140 -21.65 2.65 -11.19
N GLU A 141 -21.64 1.69 -12.12
CA GLU A 141 -21.83 0.27 -11.79
C GLU A 141 -20.65 -0.27 -10.97
N VAL A 142 -19.42 0.05 -11.34
CA VAL A 142 -18.20 -0.31 -10.59
C VAL A 142 -18.22 0.32 -9.19
N GLN A 143 -18.56 1.60 -9.08
CA GLN A 143 -18.72 2.27 -7.79
C GLN A 143 -19.80 1.60 -6.94
N SER A 144 -20.96 1.30 -7.53
CA SER A 144 -22.06 0.62 -6.84
C SER A 144 -21.67 -0.77 -6.37
N PHE A 145 -20.85 -1.48 -7.13
CA PHE A 145 -20.30 -2.77 -6.72
C PHE A 145 -19.45 -2.63 -5.47
N PHE A 146 -18.50 -1.68 -5.42
CA PHE A 146 -17.67 -1.45 -4.23
C PHE A 146 -18.50 -1.08 -3.00
N LEU A 147 -19.51 -0.22 -3.15
CA LEU A 147 -20.39 0.16 -2.05
C LEU A 147 -21.16 -1.04 -1.48
N ARG A 148 -21.66 -1.94 -2.35
CA ARG A 148 -22.32 -3.18 -1.92
C ARG A 148 -21.40 -4.13 -1.16
N HIS A 149 -20.08 -4.01 -1.35
CA HIS A 149 -19.06 -4.78 -0.63
C HIS A 149 -18.50 -4.04 0.59
N GLY A 150 -19.12 -2.92 1.00
CA GLY A 150 -18.78 -2.23 2.24
C GLY A 150 -17.67 -1.19 2.13
N ILE A 151 -17.19 -0.87 0.92
CA ILE A 151 -16.24 0.24 0.75
C ILE A 151 -16.98 1.56 0.94
N ALA A 152 -16.46 2.45 1.78
CA ALA A 152 -17.06 3.74 2.10
C ALA A 152 -17.16 4.67 0.88
N ARG A 153 -18.25 5.45 0.78
CA ARG A 153 -18.51 6.34 -0.36
C ARG A 153 -17.42 7.38 -0.54
N GLU A 154 -16.89 7.89 0.55
CA GLU A 154 -15.89 8.97 0.61
C GLU A 154 -14.55 8.54 0.01
N ARG A 155 -14.33 7.22 -0.13
CA ARG A 155 -13.14 6.64 -0.77
C ARG A 155 -13.28 6.52 -2.29
N LEU A 156 -14.46 6.78 -2.87
CA LEU A 156 -14.77 6.42 -4.25
C LEU A 156 -15.25 7.63 -5.05
N THR A 157 -14.46 8.05 -6.04
CA THR A 157 -14.86 9.07 -7.02
C THR A 157 -15.09 8.42 -8.37
N ALA A 158 -16.20 8.72 -9.04
CA ALA A 158 -16.50 8.19 -10.38
C ALA A 158 -16.57 9.31 -11.41
N ILE A 159 -15.87 9.14 -12.52
CA ILE A 159 -15.86 10.07 -13.65
C ILE A 159 -15.99 9.32 -14.98
N SER A 160 -16.21 10.05 -16.07
CA SER A 160 -16.18 9.47 -17.40
C SER A 160 -15.43 10.36 -18.37
N TYR A 161 -14.63 9.71 -19.23
CA TYR A 161 -14.03 10.33 -20.40
C TYR A 161 -14.75 9.97 -21.70
N GLY A 162 -15.83 9.19 -21.63
CA GLY A 162 -16.50 8.66 -22.81
C GLY A 162 -15.49 8.02 -23.76
N LYS A 163 -15.43 8.53 -24.99
CA LYS A 163 -14.51 8.04 -26.03
C LYS A 163 -13.24 8.88 -26.21
N GLU A 164 -13.01 9.89 -25.36
CA GLU A 164 -11.92 10.87 -25.52
C GLU A 164 -10.54 10.35 -25.07
N ARG A 165 -10.50 9.21 -24.37
CA ARG A 165 -9.25 8.58 -23.88
C ARG A 165 -9.15 7.10 -24.27
N PRO A 166 -8.97 6.79 -25.57
CA PRO A 166 -8.79 5.42 -26.04
C PRO A 166 -7.47 4.84 -25.51
N VAL A 167 -7.48 3.56 -25.15
CA VAL A 167 -6.25 2.81 -24.82
C VAL A 167 -5.71 2.07 -26.05
N ALA A 168 -6.59 1.76 -27.00
CA ALA A 168 -6.24 1.15 -28.26
C ALA A 168 -6.78 2.00 -29.41
N THR A 169 -5.97 2.21 -30.43
CA THR A 169 -6.34 2.92 -31.66
C THR A 169 -6.34 1.96 -32.84
N GLY A 170 -7.18 2.22 -33.83
CA GLY A 170 -7.34 1.37 -35.01
C GLY A 170 -8.79 0.91 -35.18
N GLU A 171 -9.01 0.02 -36.13
CA GLU A 171 -10.33 -0.46 -36.50
C GLU A 171 -10.61 -1.87 -35.97
N GLY A 172 -11.88 -2.25 -35.95
CA GLY A 172 -12.31 -3.61 -35.64
C GLY A 172 -12.77 -3.82 -34.20
N GLU A 173 -13.40 -4.97 -33.98
CA GLU A 173 -14.07 -5.26 -32.70
C GLU A 173 -13.09 -5.47 -31.54
N GLU A 174 -11.89 -6.00 -31.80
CA GLU A 174 -10.88 -6.19 -30.76
C GLU A 174 -10.40 -4.86 -30.17
N VAL A 175 -10.19 -3.84 -31.01
CA VAL A 175 -9.81 -2.48 -30.56
C VAL A 175 -10.95 -1.86 -29.76
N ARG A 176 -12.18 -1.96 -30.27
CA ARG A 176 -13.36 -1.43 -29.59
C ARG A 176 -13.60 -2.10 -28.23
N ALA A 177 -13.42 -3.42 -28.14
CA ALA A 177 -13.54 -4.17 -26.89
C ALA A 177 -12.56 -3.67 -25.82
N LYS A 178 -11.30 -3.41 -26.17
CA LYS A 178 -10.30 -2.84 -25.25
C LYS A 178 -10.69 -1.45 -24.76
N ASN A 179 -11.38 -0.65 -25.57
CA ASN A 179 -11.78 0.71 -25.19
C ASN A 179 -13.05 0.76 -24.33
N ARG A 180 -13.92 -0.26 -24.39
CA ARG A 180 -15.10 -0.38 -23.53
C ARG A 180 -14.70 -0.90 -22.15
N ARG A 181 -14.18 0.00 -21.32
CA ARG A 181 -13.59 -0.37 -20.03
C ARG A 181 -13.90 0.62 -18.91
N VAL A 182 -13.66 0.20 -17.68
CA VAL A 182 -13.47 1.05 -16.52
C VAL A 182 -12.08 0.80 -15.95
N ARG A 183 -11.37 1.88 -15.65
CA ARG A 183 -10.08 1.86 -14.98
C ARG A 183 -10.23 2.35 -13.54
N THR A 184 -9.55 1.69 -12.62
CA THR A 184 -9.43 2.12 -11.22
C THR A 184 -8.04 2.72 -11.00
N ILE A 185 -7.99 3.92 -10.42
CA ILE A 185 -6.74 4.64 -10.13
C ILE A 185 -6.70 4.91 -8.63
N ILE A 186 -5.55 4.67 -8.01
CA ILE A 186 -5.33 5.05 -6.61
C ILE A 186 -5.00 6.54 -6.57
N VAL A 187 -5.70 7.28 -5.71
CA VAL A 187 -5.48 8.71 -5.52
C VAL A 187 -4.65 8.87 -4.25
N ASP A 188 -3.40 9.28 -4.42
CA ASP A 188 -2.53 9.69 -3.32
C ASP A 188 -2.96 11.09 -2.86
N GLU A 189 -3.04 11.31 -1.54
CA GLU A 189 -3.27 12.65 -0.95
C GLU A 189 -2.01 13.52 -1.00
#